data_AF-A0A124IUI1-F1
#
_entry.id   AF-A0A124IUI1-F1
#
_cell.length_a   1.000
_cell.length_b   1.000
_cell.length_c   1.000
_cell.angle_alpha   90.00
_cell.angle_beta   90.00
_cell.angle_gamma   90.00
#
_symmetry.space_group_name_H-M   'P 1'
#
loop_
_entity.id
_entity.type
_entity.pdbx_description
1 polymer ?
#
loop_
_entity_poly.entity_id
_entity_poly.type
_entity_poly.pdbx_seq_one_letter_code
_entity_poly.pdbx_strand_id
1 'polypeptide(L)'
;MSDEINFKTNLDQERARKIVDALRNVYDPEIPIDVYDLGLIYEVSMEGDKLIIRMTLTAVGCPLSQDLGYSVGGALQSIVPEAKDIDVEVVFDPPWTPLRMTKMGREMFKAIYGYDIVEQWLQQQSQGQ
;
A
#
# COMPACT_ATOMS: atom_id res chain seq x y z
N MET A 1 -18.89 6.94 7.90
CA MET A 1 -17.47 7.15 8.22
C MET A 1 -16.74 6.85 6.93
N SER A 2 -16.46 7.88 6.14
CA SER A 2 -15.75 7.71 4.86
C SER A 2 -14.29 7.57 5.22
N ASP A 3 -13.74 6.35 5.13
CA ASP A 3 -12.28 6.20 5.14
C ASP A 3 -11.77 6.99 3.94
N GLU A 4 -11.01 8.05 4.21
CA GLU A 4 -10.37 8.84 3.17
C GLU A 4 -9.35 7.95 2.45
N ILE A 5 -9.39 7.94 1.12
CA ILE A 5 -8.45 7.17 0.30
C ILE A 5 -7.05 7.74 0.54
N ASN A 6 -6.12 6.90 1.01
CA ASN A 6 -4.78 7.32 1.43
C ASN A 6 -3.71 7.31 0.32
N PHE A 7 -4.11 7.02 -0.92
CA PHE A 7 -3.25 7.04 -2.11
C PHE A 7 -3.72 8.07 -3.13
N LYS A 8 -2.80 8.55 -3.98
CA LYS A 8 -3.13 9.47 -5.07
C LYS A 8 -3.88 8.73 -6.18
N THR A 9 -4.96 9.31 -6.70
CA THR A 9 -5.70 8.72 -7.83
C THR A 9 -6.41 9.76 -8.68
N ASN A 10 -6.59 9.45 -9.96
CA ASN A 10 -7.45 10.20 -10.89
C ASN A 10 -8.78 9.47 -11.20
N LEU A 11 -9.02 8.33 -10.56
CA LEU A 11 -10.26 7.56 -10.68
C LEU A 11 -11.37 8.19 -9.83
N ASP A 12 -12.62 7.91 -10.19
CA ASP A 12 -13.75 8.34 -9.37
C ASP A 12 -13.79 7.61 -8.00
N GLN A 13 -14.59 8.18 -7.09
CA GLN A 13 -14.71 7.70 -5.71
C GLN A 13 -15.26 6.28 -5.61
N GLU A 14 -16.09 5.84 -6.55
CA GLU A 14 -16.66 4.48 -6.51
C GLU A 14 -15.57 3.45 -6.85
N ARG A 15 -14.83 3.69 -7.94
CA ARG A 15 -13.71 2.84 -8.36
C ARG A 15 -12.62 2.81 -7.31
N ALA A 16 -12.25 3.98 -6.78
CA ALA A 16 -11.21 4.06 -5.77
C ALA A 16 -11.57 3.24 -4.51
N ARG A 17 -12.84 3.21 -4.08
CA ARG A 17 -13.29 2.34 -2.98
C ARG A 17 -13.18 0.86 -3.30
N LYS A 18 -13.60 0.44 -4.50
CA LYS A 18 -13.44 -0.96 -4.95
C LYS A 18 -11.96 -1.39 -4.99
N ILE A 19 -11.08 -0.47 -5.38
CA ILE A 19 -9.62 -0.68 -5.34
C ILE A 19 -9.15 -0.86 -3.89
N VAL A 20 -9.58 -0.01 -2.95
CA VAL A 20 -9.27 -0.17 -1.52
C VAL A 20 -9.71 -1.55 -1.02
N ASP A 21 -10.94 -1.97 -1.33
CA ASP A 21 -11.46 -3.27 -0.91
C ASP A 21 -10.64 -4.43 -1.50
N ALA A 22 -10.21 -4.33 -2.76
CA ALA A 22 -9.34 -5.34 -3.37
C ALA A 22 -7.94 -5.37 -2.73
N LEU A 23 -7.34 -4.21 -2.48
CA LEU A 23 -6.02 -4.10 -1.84
C LEU A 23 -6.01 -4.63 -0.41
N ARG A 24 -7.13 -4.50 0.32
CA ARG A 24 -7.31 -5.10 1.67
C ARG A 24 -7.30 -6.64 1.67
N ASN A 25 -7.35 -7.27 0.50
CA ASN A 25 -7.22 -8.72 0.36
C ASN A 25 -5.80 -9.16 -0.06
N VAL A 26 -4.86 -8.23 -0.23
CA VAL A 26 -3.46 -8.51 -0.57
C VAL A 26 -2.60 -8.20 0.65
N TYR A 27 -1.95 -9.23 1.19
CA TYR A 27 -1.16 -9.14 2.43
C TYR A 27 0.34 -9.12 2.14
N ASP A 28 1.09 -8.35 2.91
CA ASP A 28 2.54 -8.43 2.90
C ASP A 28 3.01 -9.76 3.53
N PRO A 29 3.96 -10.48 2.91
CA PRO A 29 4.40 -11.81 3.37
C PRO A 29 5.24 -11.77 4.65
N GLU A 30 5.82 -10.61 5.00
CA GLU A 30 6.66 -10.44 6.20
C GLU A 30 5.87 -9.82 7.35
N ILE A 31 4.98 -8.87 7.05
CA ILE A 31 4.08 -8.22 7.98
C ILE A 31 2.66 -8.61 7.60
N PRO A 32 1.96 -9.49 8.35
CA PRO A 32 0.68 -10.08 7.94
C PRO A 32 -0.50 -9.09 8.09
N ILE A 33 -0.40 -7.97 7.38
CA ILE A 33 -1.33 -6.86 7.26
C ILE A 33 -1.44 -6.53 5.77
N ASP A 34 -2.60 -6.04 5.34
CA ASP A 34 -2.81 -5.72 3.94
C ASP A 34 -2.01 -4.50 3.47
N VAL A 35 -1.72 -4.47 2.17
CA VAL A 35 -0.89 -3.43 1.53
C VAL A 35 -1.51 -2.03 1.62
N TYR A 36 -2.83 -1.92 1.79
CA TYR A 36 -3.52 -0.64 1.92
C TYR A 36 -3.35 -0.07 3.33
N ASP A 37 -3.62 -0.87 4.36
CA ASP A 37 -3.51 -0.46 5.76
C ASP A 37 -2.05 -0.33 6.21
N LEU A 38 -1.10 -1.03 5.58
CA LEU A 38 0.34 -0.77 5.70
C LEU A 38 0.78 0.54 5.01
N GLY A 39 -0.05 1.11 4.13
CA GLY A 39 0.29 2.32 3.39
C GLY A 39 1.39 2.10 2.34
N LEU A 40 1.40 0.94 1.69
CA LEU A 40 2.38 0.59 0.65
C LEU A 40 2.00 1.14 -0.73
N ILE A 41 0.73 1.50 -0.94
CA ILE A 41 0.23 2.03 -2.22
C ILE A 41 0.34 3.55 -2.20
N TYR A 42 1.08 4.12 -3.15
CA TYR A 42 1.29 5.57 -3.26
C TYR A 42 0.35 6.20 -4.29
N GLU A 43 0.17 5.53 -5.43
CA GLU A 43 -0.66 6.04 -6.51
C GLU A 43 -1.34 4.89 -7.25
N VAL A 44 -2.61 5.08 -7.61
CA VAL A 44 -3.33 4.23 -8.57
C VAL A 44 -4.03 5.15 -9.55
N SER A 45 -3.63 5.15 -10.81
CA SER A 45 -4.14 6.07 -11.82
C SER A 45 -4.29 5.39 -13.18
N MET A 46 -5.18 5.95 -14.00
CA MET A 46 -5.29 5.57 -15.41
C MET A 46 -4.54 6.57 -16.28
N GLU A 47 -3.66 6.05 -17.14
CA GLU A 47 -3.00 6.79 -18.21
C GLU A 47 -3.43 6.20 -19.57
N GLY A 48 -4.41 6.83 -20.22
CA GLY A 48 -5.03 6.25 -21.42
C GLY A 48 -5.82 4.98 -21.08
N ASP A 49 -5.41 3.84 -21.65
CA ASP A 49 -5.97 2.51 -21.37
C ASP A 49 -5.07 1.64 -20.48
N LYS A 50 -4.10 2.25 -19.80
CA LYS A 50 -3.15 1.58 -18.91
C LYS A 50 -3.38 1.98 -17.45
N LEU A 51 -3.47 1.00 -16.57
CA LEU A 51 -3.53 1.19 -15.12
C LEU A 51 -2.11 1.25 -14.56
N ILE A 52 -1.74 2.39 -13.97
CA ILE A 52 -0.45 2.60 -13.32
C ILE A 52 -0.64 2.49 -11.81
N ILE A 53 0.15 1.63 -11.17
CA ILE A 53 0.20 1.47 -9.73
C ILE A 53 1.62 1.78 -9.26
N ARG A 54 1.77 2.83 -8.46
CA ARG A 54 3.02 3.09 -7.74
C ARG A 54 2.90 2.58 -6.33
N MET A 55 3.78 1.66 -5.97
CA MET A 55 3.85 1.10 -4.62
C MET A 55 5.27 1.04 -4.11
N THR A 56 5.42 0.86 -2.82
CA THR A 56 6.72 0.67 -2.16
C THR A 56 6.71 -0.63 -1.36
N LEU A 57 7.84 -0.91 -0.70
CA LEU A 57 8.04 -2.09 0.13
C LEU A 57 8.46 -1.68 1.53
N THR A 58 8.16 -2.54 2.51
CA THR A 58 8.58 -2.39 3.91
C THR A 58 10.09 -2.56 4.06
N ALA A 59 10.72 -3.35 3.19
CA ALA A 59 12.17 -3.57 3.13
C ALA A 59 12.69 -3.61 1.67
N VAL A 60 13.91 -3.11 1.46
CA VAL A 60 14.57 -3.08 0.15
C VAL A 60 15.30 -4.39 -0.11
N GLY A 61 15.08 -5.00 -1.28
CA GLY A 61 15.93 -6.09 -1.80
C GLY A 61 15.48 -7.53 -1.46
N CYS A 62 14.29 -7.73 -0.90
CA CYS A 62 13.75 -9.08 -0.69
C CYS A 62 13.08 -9.61 -1.97
N PRO A 63 13.44 -10.82 -2.47
CA PRO A 63 12.83 -11.39 -3.68
C PRO A 63 11.31 -11.62 -3.52
N LEU A 64 10.84 -11.91 -2.30
CA LEU A 64 9.41 -12.10 -2.00
C LEU A 64 8.57 -10.84 -2.27
N SER A 65 9.21 -9.68 -2.21
CA SER A 65 8.53 -8.41 -2.44
C SER A 65 8.19 -8.16 -3.91
N GLN A 66 8.85 -8.86 -4.85
CA GLN A 66 8.45 -8.83 -6.26
C GLN A 66 7.12 -9.54 -6.49
N ASP A 67 6.88 -10.64 -5.76
CA ASP A 67 5.62 -11.40 -5.80
C ASP A 67 4.44 -10.58 -5.27
N LEU A 68 4.71 -9.64 -4.34
CA LEU A 68 3.70 -8.71 -3.83
C LEU A 68 3.21 -7.76 -4.93
N GLY A 69 4.13 -7.24 -5.76
CA GLY A 69 3.76 -6.38 -6.90
C GLY A 69 2.86 -7.10 -7.90
N TYR A 70 3.16 -8.36 -8.22
CA TYR A 70 2.29 -9.19 -9.07
C TYR A 70 0.91 -9.44 -8.44
N SER A 71 0.87 -9.69 -7.12
CA SER A 71 -0.38 -9.90 -6.39
C SER A 71 -1.27 -8.65 -6.40
N VAL A 72 -0.68 -7.47 -6.22
CA VAL A 72 -1.38 -6.18 -6.34
C VAL A 72 -1.92 -5.98 -7.75
N GLY A 73 -1.09 -6.14 -8.78
CA GLY A 73 -1.53 -5.99 -10.18
C GLY A 73 -2.69 -6.94 -10.53
N GLY A 74 -2.59 -8.21 -10.12
CA GLY A 74 -3.63 -9.21 -10.34
C GLY A 74 -4.95 -8.90 -9.60
N ALA A 75 -4.87 -8.42 -8.36
CA ALA A 75 -6.05 -8.03 -7.60
C ALA A 75 -6.81 -6.88 -8.27
N LEU A 76 -6.09 -5.91 -8.85
CA LEU A 76 -6.69 -4.72 -9.46
C LEU A 76 -7.18 -4.94 -10.89
N GLN A 77 -6.66 -5.94 -11.60
CA GLN A 77 -7.10 -6.28 -12.96
C GLN A 77 -8.60 -6.52 -13.05
N SER A 78 -9.19 -7.17 -12.04
CA SER A 78 -10.62 -7.46 -12.01
C SER A 78 -11.48 -6.25 -11.64
N ILE A 79 -10.87 -5.21 -11.06
CA ILE A 79 -11.57 -4.01 -10.58
C ILE A 79 -11.66 -2.92 -11.64
N VAL A 80 -10.68 -2.87 -12.54
CA VAL A 80 -10.58 -1.86 -13.61
C VAL A 80 -10.60 -2.56 -14.98
N PRO A 81 -11.76 -3.13 -15.40
CA PRO A 81 -11.87 -3.94 -16.61
C PRO A 81 -11.58 -3.16 -17.92
N GLU A 82 -11.64 -1.83 -17.88
CA GLU A 82 -11.29 -0.96 -19.00
C GLU A 82 -9.77 -0.84 -19.24
N ALA A 83 -8.95 -1.21 -18.25
CA ALA A 83 -7.50 -1.23 -18.40
C ALA A 83 -7.10 -2.40 -19.29
N LYS A 84 -6.43 -2.10 -20.41
CA LYS A 84 -5.87 -3.11 -21.32
C LYS A 84 -4.48 -3.58 -20.90
N ASP A 85 -3.79 -2.76 -20.12
CA ASP A 85 -2.47 -3.04 -19.58
C ASP A 85 -2.37 -2.57 -18.13
N ILE A 86 -1.54 -3.23 -17.33
CA ILE A 86 -1.33 -2.93 -15.92
C ILE A 86 0.17 -2.87 -15.68
N ASP A 87 0.62 -1.76 -15.11
CA ASP A 87 2.01 -1.54 -14.78
C ASP A 87 2.16 -1.20 -13.31
N VAL A 88 2.94 -2.04 -12.64
CA VAL A 88 3.21 -1.94 -11.21
C VAL A 88 4.64 -1.46 -11.05
N GLU A 89 4.77 -0.18 -10.72
CA GLU A 89 6.03 0.48 -10.45
C GLU A 89 6.35 0.36 -8.95
N VAL A 90 7.38 -0.43 -8.62
CA VAL A 90 7.94 -0.46 -7.27
C VAL A 90 8.94 0.68 -7.12
N VAL A 91 8.58 1.68 -6.29
CA VAL A 91 9.38 2.86 -6.01
C VAL A 91 9.91 2.86 -4.58
N PHE A 92 11.10 3.43 -4.41
CA PHE A 92 11.76 3.56 -3.10
C PHE A 92 11.94 5.02 -2.66
N ASP A 93 11.54 5.97 -3.52
CA ASP A 93 11.50 7.40 -3.22
C ASP A 93 10.05 7.91 -3.43
N PRO A 94 9.41 8.50 -2.39
CA PRO A 94 9.91 8.57 -1.01
C PRO A 94 9.95 7.17 -0.34
N PRO A 95 10.85 6.94 0.63
CA PRO A 95 10.90 5.67 1.35
C PRO A 95 9.62 5.44 2.16
N TRP A 96 9.29 4.17 2.39
CA TRP A 96 8.21 3.83 3.30
C TRP A 96 8.56 4.26 4.73
N THR A 97 7.55 4.76 5.46
CA THR A 97 7.65 5.03 6.89
C THR A 97 6.38 4.54 7.59
N PRO A 98 6.47 4.12 8.87
CA PRO A 98 5.29 3.70 9.63
C PRO A 98 4.20 4.77 9.74
N LEU A 99 4.54 6.05 9.52
CA LEU A 99 3.57 7.15 9.49
C LEU A 99 2.54 7.04 8.35
N ARG A 100 2.81 6.21 7.34
CA ARG A 100 1.87 5.95 6.23
C ARG A 100 0.77 4.96 6.56
N MET A 101 0.95 4.17 7.62
CA MET A 101 -0.06 3.19 8.02
C MET A 101 -1.38 3.87 8.32
N THR A 102 -2.48 3.23 7.94
CA THR A 102 -3.80 3.69 8.39
C THR A 102 -3.92 3.48 9.89
N LYS A 103 -4.92 4.13 10.51
CA LYS A 103 -5.23 3.87 11.92
C LYS A 103 -5.47 2.37 12.15
N MET A 104 -6.20 1.71 11.26
CA MET A 104 -6.47 0.27 11.37
C MET A 104 -5.17 -0.55 11.26
N GLY A 105 -4.33 -0.26 10.26
CA GLY A 105 -3.04 -0.92 10.09
C GLY A 105 -2.16 -0.81 11.33
N ARG A 106 -2.06 0.39 11.92
CA ARG A 106 -1.30 0.61 13.16
C ARG A 106 -1.85 -0.21 14.34
N GLU A 107 -3.16 -0.25 14.52
CA GLU A 107 -3.79 -1.04 15.59
C GLU A 107 -3.59 -2.54 15.38
N MET A 108 -3.72 -3.04 14.14
CA MET A 108 -3.44 -4.44 13.79
C MET A 108 -1.97 -4.80 14.06
N PHE A 109 -1.04 -3.96 13.64
CA PHE A 109 0.39 -4.16 13.91
C PHE A 109 0.66 -4.26 15.40
N LYS A 110 0.10 -3.33 16.19
CA LYS A 110 0.24 -3.33 17.65
C LYS A 110 -0.35 -4.57 18.29
N ALA A 111 -1.47 -5.09 17.77
CA ALA A 111 -2.07 -6.33 18.25
C ALA A 111 -1.20 -7.57 17.94
N ILE A 112 -0.55 -7.59 16.76
CA ILE A 112 0.30 -8.73 16.33
C ILE A 112 1.65 -8.74 17.07
N TYR A 113 2.32 -7.59 17.17
CA TYR A 113 3.70 -7.51 17.65
C TYR A 113 3.83 -6.97 19.09
N GLY A 114 2.75 -6.46 19.69
CA GLY A 114 2.73 -5.99 21.07
C GLY A 114 3.37 -4.63 21.32
N TYR A 115 3.73 -3.88 20.28
CA TYR A 115 4.28 -2.53 20.39
C TYR A 115 3.79 -1.61 19.26
N ASP A 116 3.96 -0.30 19.47
CA ASP A 116 3.58 0.71 18.50
C ASP A 116 4.75 1.10 17.59
N ILE A 117 4.72 0.64 16.33
CA ILE A 117 5.79 0.89 15.35
C ILE A 117 5.97 2.38 15.03
N VAL A 118 4.89 3.18 15.09
CA VAL A 118 4.97 4.62 14.86
C VAL A 118 5.69 5.31 16.01
N GLU A 119 5.34 4.96 17.26
CA GLU A 119 6.03 5.53 18.43
C GLU A 119 7.50 5.16 18.46
N GLN A 120 7.84 3.90 18.17
CA GLN A 120 9.24 3.46 18.08
C GLN A 120 10.01 4.22 17.00
N TRP A 121 9.42 4.38 15.81
CA TRP A 121 10.06 5.12 14.72
C TRP A 121 10.30 6.58 15.08
N LEU A 122 9.32 7.26 15.70
CA LEU A 122 9.47 8.64 16.16
C LEU A 122 10.56 8.79 17.23
N GLN A 123 10.65 7.83 18.17
CA GLN A 123 11.71 7.83 19.18
C GLN A 123 13.10 7.69 18.55
N GLN A 124 13.27 6.79 17.58
CA GLN A 124 14.53 6.62 16.85
C GLN A 124 14.94 7.90 16.12
N GLN A 125 13.99 8.58 15.46
CA GLN A 125 14.26 9.85 14.77
C GLN A 125 14.65 10.98 15.75
N SER A 126 14.07 10.99 16.97
CA SER A 126 14.44 11.97 18.00
C SER A 126 15.81 11.75 18.64
N GLN A 127 16.34 10.51 18.56
CA GLN A 127 17.67 10.15 19.09
C GLN A 127 18.79 10.26 18.05
N GLY A 128 18.43 10.56 16.80
CA GLY A 128 19.36 10.78 15.68
C GLY A 128 19.74 12.24 15.42
N GLN A 129 19.46 13.14 16.38
CA GLN A 129 19.90 14.54 16.41
C GLN A 129 20.91 14.79 17.53
#